data_AF-A0A7S2VFF2-F1
#
_entry.id   AF-A0A7S2VFF2-F1
#
_cell.length_a   1.000
_cell.length_b   1.000
_cell.length_c   1.000
_cell.angle_alpha   90.00
_cell.angle_beta   90.00
_cell.angle_gamma   90.00
#
_symmetry.space_group_name_H-M   'P 1'
#
loop_
_entity.id
_entity.type
_entity.pdbx_description
1 polymer ?
#
loop_
_entity_poly.entity_id
_entity_poly.type
_entity_poly.pdbx_seq_one_letter_code
_entity_poly.pdbx_strand_id
1 'polypeptide(L)'
;LPKSFEDLQNNFKLSSILPGGSHCMMNAVNINGRPFMGPNLYITPPSSFTHFHQDGHGTVDSGHLCLSGYNEVVMLRRLPERHKCRALELLNGSSHSSYSALYGLPHRDDLDPSLGWPTKGAIRFCKEMGYCPSVFILKPGQMVHINKGRLHAFRKLSTSSLHGTDCHHDLRQKLQESIGNIEQLCFSIAWDWMFKGVTSEGINRELSSILECV
;
A
#
# COMPACT_ATOMS: atom_id res chain seq x y z
N LEU A 1 11.95 9.10 14.91
CA LEU A 1 10.99 9.69 13.94
C LEU A 1 11.58 10.88 13.19
N PRO A 2 12.11 11.96 13.83
CA PRO A 2 12.67 13.10 13.11
C PRO A 2 13.81 12.72 12.17
N LYS A 3 14.77 11.91 12.67
CA LYS A 3 15.91 11.43 11.89
C LYS A 3 15.51 10.61 10.65
N SER A 4 14.45 9.79 10.74
CA SER A 4 13.96 9.00 9.60
C SER A 4 13.28 9.86 8.53
N PHE A 5 12.62 10.95 8.94
CA PHE A 5 12.03 11.92 8.03
C PHE A 5 13.12 12.76 7.35
N GLU A 6 14.13 13.21 8.11
CA GLU A 6 15.31 13.89 7.57
C GLU A 6 16.07 13.00 6.58
N ASP A 7 16.36 11.75 6.95
CA ASP A 7 17.01 10.77 6.06
C ASP A 7 16.20 10.56 4.78
N LEU A 8 14.87 10.47 4.89
CA LEU A 8 14.00 10.40 3.72
C LEU A 8 14.12 11.65 2.86
N GLN A 9 13.98 12.84 3.42
CA GLN A 9 14.05 14.10 2.67
C GLN A 9 15.41 14.28 1.96
N ASN A 10 16.50 13.89 2.64
CA ASN A 10 17.86 14.04 2.13
C ASN A 10 18.20 13.03 1.03
N ASN A 11 17.65 11.81 1.08
CA ASN A 11 18.02 10.73 0.17
C ASN A 11 16.97 10.45 -0.92
N PHE A 12 15.74 10.96 -0.78
CA PHE A 12 14.69 10.75 -1.75
C PHE A 12 14.88 11.69 -2.96
N LYS A 13 15.24 11.10 -4.10
CA LYS A 13 15.53 11.83 -5.36
C LYS A 13 14.40 12.72 -5.88
N LEU A 14 13.17 12.52 -5.41
CA LEU A 14 12.00 13.30 -5.78
C LEU A 14 11.40 14.01 -4.55
N SER A 15 12.22 14.58 -3.67
CA SER A 15 11.77 15.21 -2.41
C SER A 15 10.67 16.25 -2.59
N SER A 16 10.61 16.90 -3.76
CA SER A 16 9.55 17.86 -4.12
C SER A 16 8.14 17.26 -4.13
N ILE A 17 7.98 15.94 -4.34
CA ILE A 17 6.66 15.30 -4.39
C ILE A 17 6.21 14.76 -3.03
N LEU A 18 7.10 14.65 -2.03
CA LEU A 18 6.80 14.12 -0.70
C LEU A 18 5.85 15.05 0.09
N PRO A 19 5.28 14.59 1.23
CA PRO A 19 4.54 15.48 2.13
C PRO A 19 5.36 16.71 2.51
N GLY A 20 4.75 17.89 2.38
CA GLY A 20 5.43 19.17 2.62
C GLY A 20 6.35 19.63 1.49
N GLY A 21 6.65 18.80 0.50
CA GLY A 21 7.41 19.18 -0.69
C GLY A 21 6.69 20.19 -1.58
N SER A 22 7.42 20.91 -2.44
CA SER A 22 6.88 22.00 -3.28
C SER A 22 5.74 21.60 -4.21
N HIS A 23 5.64 20.31 -4.58
CA HIS A 23 4.59 19.74 -5.41
C HIS A 23 3.50 19.03 -4.60
N CYS A 24 3.50 19.13 -3.27
CA CYS A 24 2.41 18.65 -2.44
C CYS A 24 1.26 19.65 -2.44
N MET A 25 0.09 19.24 -2.93
CA MET A 25 -1.11 20.08 -2.99
C MET A 25 -1.57 20.51 -1.61
N MET A 26 -1.26 19.74 -0.57
CA MET A 26 -1.61 20.10 0.81
C MET A 26 -1.04 21.47 1.20
N ASN A 27 0.11 21.90 0.64
CA ASN A 27 0.69 23.21 0.92
C ASN A 27 -0.19 24.39 0.47
N ALA A 28 -1.13 24.15 -0.44
CA ALA A 28 -2.11 25.13 -0.90
C ALA A 28 -3.47 25.02 -0.19
N VAL A 29 -3.69 23.98 0.61
CA VAL A 29 -4.93 23.77 1.36
C VAL A 29 -4.81 24.41 2.74
N ASN A 30 -5.78 25.24 3.11
CA ASN A 30 -5.87 25.83 4.45
C ASN A 30 -5.86 24.74 5.53
N ILE A 31 -5.17 24.99 6.64
CA ILE A 31 -5.09 24.06 7.79
C ILE A 31 -6.46 23.55 8.24
N ASN A 32 -7.50 24.39 8.20
CA ASN A 32 -8.86 24.01 8.60
C ASN A 32 -9.57 23.10 7.59
N GLY A 33 -9.11 23.07 6.34
CA GLY A 33 -9.65 22.22 5.28
C GLY A 33 -8.75 21.03 4.95
N ARG A 34 -7.62 20.86 5.65
CA ARG A 34 -6.66 19.79 5.36
C ARG A 34 -7.11 18.51 6.10
N PRO A 35 -7.39 17.41 5.39
CA PRO A 35 -7.67 16.13 6.04
C PRO A 35 -6.41 15.64 6.78
N PHE A 36 -6.61 14.83 7.82
CA PHE A 36 -5.49 14.17 8.48
C PHE A 36 -4.96 13.06 7.57
N MET A 37 -3.71 13.20 7.15
CA MET A 37 -3.02 12.27 6.24
C MET A 37 -1.78 11.63 6.91
N GLY A 38 -1.80 11.52 8.23
CA GLY A 38 -0.70 10.98 9.03
C GLY A 38 0.34 12.04 9.47
N PRO A 39 1.53 11.61 9.94
CA PRO A 39 2.00 10.22 9.95
C PRO A 39 1.25 9.34 10.96
N ASN A 40 0.94 8.11 10.55
CA ASN A 40 0.33 7.07 11.36
C ASN A 40 1.38 6.03 11.76
N LEU A 41 1.54 5.78 13.06
CA LEU A 41 2.38 4.71 13.58
C LEU A 41 1.55 3.44 13.77
N TYR A 42 2.00 2.34 13.19
CA TYR A 42 1.41 1.02 13.34
C TYR A 42 2.39 0.11 14.10
N ILE A 43 1.88 -0.48 15.17
CA ILE A 43 2.57 -1.48 15.99
C ILE A 43 1.68 -2.71 16.01
N THR A 44 2.13 -3.78 15.37
CA THR A 44 1.25 -4.93 15.10
C THR A 44 2.01 -6.24 15.32
N PRO A 45 1.36 -7.27 15.90
CA PRO A 45 1.95 -8.58 16.00
C PRO A 45 2.21 -9.18 14.60
N PRO A 46 3.07 -10.22 14.52
CA PRO A 46 3.23 -11.03 13.32
C PRO A 46 1.89 -11.59 12.81
N SER A 47 1.80 -11.83 11.51
CA SER A 47 0.59 -12.27 10.82
C SER A 47 -0.57 -11.27 10.79
N SER A 48 -0.46 -10.05 11.32
CA SER A 48 -1.47 -9.02 11.08
C SER A 48 -1.56 -8.64 9.60
N PHE A 49 -2.75 -8.27 9.14
CA PHE A 49 -3.04 -7.95 7.75
C PHE A 49 -3.58 -6.54 7.57
N THR A 50 -3.36 -6.03 6.37
CA THR A 50 -4.10 -4.93 5.78
C THR A 50 -4.62 -5.46 4.46
N HIS A 51 -5.94 -5.58 4.33
CA HIS A 51 -6.57 -6.13 3.14
C HIS A 51 -6.32 -5.25 1.91
N PHE A 52 -6.60 -5.76 0.72
CA PHE A 52 -6.50 -4.95 -0.48
C PHE A 52 -7.40 -3.73 -0.39
N HIS A 53 -6.82 -2.57 -0.63
CA HIS A 53 -7.52 -1.30 -0.68
C HIS A 53 -6.77 -0.32 -1.58
N GLN A 54 -7.36 0.86 -1.74
CA GLN A 54 -6.72 2.04 -2.31
C GLN A 54 -6.85 3.19 -1.30
N ASP A 55 -5.85 4.05 -1.25
CA ASP A 55 -5.87 5.17 -0.31
C ASP A 55 -6.63 6.37 -0.88
N GLY A 56 -7.33 7.11 -0.01
CA GLY A 56 -8.04 8.35 -0.34
C GLY A 56 -8.98 8.23 -1.55
N HIS A 57 -9.68 7.10 -1.68
CA HIS A 57 -10.52 6.79 -2.85
C HIS A 57 -9.76 6.83 -4.20
N GLY A 58 -8.44 6.62 -4.16
CA GLY A 58 -7.55 6.64 -5.31
C GLY A 58 -7.01 8.01 -5.69
N THR A 59 -7.18 9.04 -4.84
CA THR A 59 -6.75 10.42 -5.10
C THR A 59 -5.39 10.78 -4.49
N VAL A 60 -4.95 10.05 -3.46
CA VAL A 60 -3.72 10.32 -2.71
C VAL A 60 -2.61 9.35 -3.07
N ASP A 61 -1.38 9.84 -3.04
CA ASP A 61 -0.18 9.00 -2.98
C ASP A 61 0.13 8.68 -1.51
N SER A 62 0.78 7.55 -1.27
CA SER A 62 1.04 7.04 0.08
C SER A 62 2.45 6.51 0.23
N GLY A 63 2.98 6.63 1.43
CA GLY A 63 4.33 6.20 1.79
C GLY A 63 4.24 5.25 2.97
N HIS A 64 4.89 4.10 2.86
CA HIS A 64 4.94 3.11 3.94
C HIS A 64 6.40 2.78 4.25
N LEU A 65 6.87 3.25 5.42
CA LEU A 65 8.21 3.00 5.93
C LEU A 65 8.17 1.84 6.93
N CYS A 66 8.88 0.77 6.63
CA CYS A 66 9.08 -0.34 7.57
C CYS A 66 10.24 0.00 8.52
N LEU A 67 9.96 0.12 9.82
CA LEU A 67 10.97 0.41 10.84
C LEU A 67 11.56 -0.87 11.43
N SER A 68 10.74 -1.90 11.66
CA SER A 68 11.14 -3.19 12.22
C SER A 68 10.16 -4.27 11.78
N GLY A 69 10.61 -5.53 11.81
CA GLY A 69 9.92 -6.65 11.20
C GLY A 69 9.96 -6.59 9.68
N TYR A 70 9.14 -7.40 9.02
CA TYR A 70 9.09 -7.47 7.56
C TYR A 70 7.65 -7.42 7.10
N ASN A 71 7.41 -6.72 5.98
CA ASN A 71 6.08 -6.63 5.39
C ASN A 71 6.08 -7.36 4.05
N GLU A 72 5.21 -8.33 3.91
CA GLU A 72 4.88 -8.94 2.64
C GLU A 72 3.85 -8.07 1.94
N VAL A 73 4.15 -7.66 0.71
CA VAL A 73 3.39 -6.66 -0.02
C VAL A 73 2.97 -7.22 -1.36
N VAL A 74 1.68 -7.07 -1.66
CA VAL A 74 1.17 -7.20 -3.02
C VAL A 74 0.65 -5.85 -3.46
N MET A 75 1.05 -5.40 -4.65
CA MET A 75 0.62 -4.13 -5.21
C MET A 75 0.40 -4.25 -6.72
N LEU A 76 -0.74 -3.78 -7.22
CA LEU A 76 -1.04 -3.72 -8.65
C LEU A 76 -0.67 -2.35 -9.21
N ARG A 77 -0.53 -2.22 -10.53
CA ARG A 77 -0.51 -0.90 -11.19
C ARG A 77 -1.82 -0.14 -10.94
N ARG A 78 -1.89 1.15 -11.28
CA ARG A 78 -3.17 1.87 -11.33
C ARG A 78 -4.05 1.22 -12.39
N LEU A 79 -5.29 0.90 -12.00
CA LEU A 79 -6.29 0.26 -12.84
C LEU A 79 -7.54 1.14 -12.92
N PRO A 80 -8.33 1.06 -14.00
CA PRO A 80 -9.70 1.56 -14.00
C PRO A 80 -10.55 0.78 -12.99
N GLU A 81 -11.61 1.40 -12.45
CA GLU A 81 -12.44 0.83 -11.39
C GLU A 81 -12.96 -0.58 -11.71
N ARG A 82 -13.53 -0.79 -12.91
CA ARG A 82 -13.98 -2.12 -13.35
C ARG A 82 -12.91 -3.21 -13.22
N HIS A 83 -11.65 -2.85 -13.50
CA HIS A 83 -10.53 -3.77 -13.43
C HIS A 83 -10.04 -3.94 -11.99
N LYS A 84 -10.19 -2.92 -11.13
CA LYS A 84 -9.96 -3.05 -9.69
C LYS A 84 -10.93 -4.04 -9.06
N CYS A 85 -12.24 -3.91 -9.34
CA CYS A 85 -13.25 -4.85 -8.84
C CYS A 85 -12.91 -6.27 -9.26
N ARG A 86 -12.65 -6.49 -10.54
CA ARG A 86 -12.26 -7.82 -11.05
C ARG A 86 -10.96 -8.33 -10.43
N ALA A 87 -9.98 -7.47 -10.20
CA ALA A 87 -8.73 -7.86 -9.55
C ALA A 87 -8.97 -8.29 -8.09
N LEU A 88 -9.82 -7.57 -7.35
CA LEU A 88 -10.19 -7.90 -5.98
C LEU A 88 -10.91 -9.25 -5.90
N GLU A 89 -11.80 -9.56 -6.83
CA GLU A 89 -12.44 -10.88 -6.92
C GLU A 89 -11.41 -12.01 -7.06
N LEU A 90 -10.41 -11.81 -7.93
CA LEU A 90 -9.34 -12.78 -8.17
C LEU A 90 -8.40 -12.92 -6.97
N LEU A 91 -8.07 -11.81 -6.31
CA LEU A 91 -7.07 -11.75 -5.25
C LEU A 91 -7.62 -12.17 -3.88
N ASN A 92 -8.86 -11.80 -3.58
CA ASN A 92 -9.52 -12.09 -2.30
C ASN A 92 -10.34 -13.39 -2.34
N GLY A 93 -10.62 -13.94 -3.53
CA GLY A 93 -11.39 -15.18 -3.69
C GLY A 93 -12.90 -15.05 -3.45
N SER A 94 -13.43 -13.82 -3.27
CA SER A 94 -14.86 -13.57 -3.05
C SER A 94 -15.36 -12.40 -3.88
N SER A 95 -16.53 -12.56 -4.51
CA SER A 95 -17.19 -11.55 -5.35
C SER A 95 -17.91 -10.47 -4.57
N HIS A 96 -18.30 -10.74 -3.32
CA HIS A 96 -19.13 -9.84 -2.52
C HIS A 96 -18.36 -8.73 -1.80
N SER A 97 -17.03 -8.81 -1.76
CA SER A 97 -16.18 -7.92 -0.95
C SER A 97 -15.50 -6.79 -1.74
N SER A 98 -15.63 -6.76 -3.07
CA SER A 98 -14.84 -5.85 -3.92
C SER A 98 -15.12 -4.36 -3.67
N TYR A 99 -16.38 -3.96 -3.52
CA TYR A 99 -16.72 -2.56 -3.24
C TYR A 99 -16.33 -2.15 -1.81
N SER A 100 -16.51 -3.04 -0.83
CA SER A 100 -16.07 -2.83 0.55
C SER A 100 -14.54 -2.70 0.63
N ALA A 101 -13.80 -3.49 -0.15
CA ALA A 101 -12.34 -3.39 -0.22
C ALA A 101 -11.87 -2.07 -0.89
N LEU A 102 -12.65 -1.48 -1.80
CA LEU A 102 -12.28 -0.23 -2.48
C LEU A 102 -12.51 1.03 -1.67
N TYR A 103 -13.55 1.05 -0.83
CA TYR A 103 -14.01 2.27 -0.15
C TYR A 103 -14.23 2.09 1.36
N GLY A 104 -14.12 0.85 1.86
CA GLY A 104 -14.19 0.54 3.28
C GLY A 104 -12.83 0.67 3.97
N LEU A 105 -12.86 0.57 5.31
CA LEU A 105 -11.65 0.59 6.11
C LEU A 105 -10.91 -0.75 6.00
N PRO A 106 -9.59 -0.76 5.72
CA PRO A 106 -8.84 -1.99 5.44
C PRO A 106 -8.47 -2.81 6.69
N HIS A 107 -8.84 -2.34 7.89
CA HIS A 107 -8.45 -2.88 9.20
C HIS A 107 -9.64 -3.27 10.09
N ARG A 108 -10.86 -3.43 9.54
CA ARG A 108 -12.03 -3.80 10.38
C ARG A 108 -11.94 -5.25 10.84
N ASP A 109 -12.13 -5.48 12.13
CA ASP A 109 -12.20 -6.81 12.75
C ASP A 109 -13.40 -7.64 12.26
N ASP A 110 -14.41 -6.97 11.69
CA ASP A 110 -15.64 -7.59 11.16
C ASP A 110 -15.51 -8.07 9.70
N LEU A 111 -14.31 -7.96 9.11
CA LEU A 111 -14.08 -8.42 7.74
C LEU A 111 -14.19 -9.94 7.68
N ASP A 112 -14.90 -10.42 6.65
CA ASP A 112 -15.17 -11.84 6.45
C ASP A 112 -13.86 -12.65 6.54
N PRO A 113 -13.72 -13.60 7.49
CA PRO A 113 -12.55 -14.45 7.62
C PRO A 113 -12.25 -15.28 6.35
N SER A 114 -13.18 -15.32 5.39
CA SER A 114 -12.98 -15.89 4.05
C SER A 114 -12.10 -15.06 3.12
N LEU A 115 -11.79 -13.79 3.46
CA LEU A 115 -10.89 -12.92 2.68
C LEU A 115 -9.44 -13.43 2.77
N GLY A 116 -9.11 -14.33 1.84
CA GLY A 116 -7.80 -14.96 1.77
C GLY A 116 -6.69 -14.01 1.31
N TRP A 117 -5.46 -14.38 1.64
CA TRP A 117 -4.27 -13.80 1.03
C TRP A 117 -4.08 -14.37 -0.40
N PRO A 118 -3.53 -13.60 -1.36
CA PRO A 118 -3.43 -14.06 -2.75
C PRO A 118 -2.60 -15.33 -2.91
N THR A 119 -3.12 -16.22 -3.75
CA THR A 119 -2.36 -17.39 -4.21
C THR A 119 -1.45 -17.05 -5.39
N LYS A 120 -0.43 -17.89 -5.63
CA LYS A 120 0.39 -17.85 -6.86
C LYS A 120 -0.47 -17.89 -8.12
N GLY A 121 -1.58 -18.63 -8.11
CA GLY A 121 -2.56 -18.70 -9.20
C GLY A 121 -3.25 -17.36 -9.45
N ALA A 122 -3.76 -16.71 -8.39
CA ALA A 122 -4.37 -15.38 -8.49
C ALA A 122 -3.40 -14.35 -9.06
N ILE A 123 -2.15 -14.33 -8.58
CA ILE A 123 -1.10 -13.46 -9.11
C ILE A 123 -0.82 -13.74 -10.59
N ARG A 124 -0.79 -15.01 -11.01
CA ARG A 124 -0.62 -15.39 -12.43
C ARG A 124 -1.76 -14.85 -13.29
N PHE A 125 -3.01 -15.01 -12.88
CA PHE A 125 -4.16 -14.47 -13.61
C PHE A 125 -4.11 -12.94 -13.72
N CYS A 126 -3.72 -12.24 -12.64
CA CYS A 126 -3.50 -10.78 -12.72
C CYS A 126 -2.41 -10.40 -13.74
N LYS A 127 -1.35 -11.21 -13.87
CA LYS A 127 -0.31 -10.98 -14.90
C LYS A 127 -0.88 -11.16 -16.31
N GLU A 128 -1.62 -12.23 -16.55
CA GLU A 128 -2.25 -12.53 -17.85
C GLU A 128 -3.23 -11.43 -18.28
N MET A 129 -3.94 -10.83 -17.33
CA MET A 129 -4.84 -9.69 -17.56
C MET A 129 -4.11 -8.35 -17.76
N GLY A 130 -2.77 -8.31 -17.69
CA GLY A 130 -1.98 -7.09 -17.81
C GLY A 130 -2.06 -6.17 -16.58
N TYR A 131 -2.46 -6.68 -15.41
CA TYR A 131 -2.58 -5.89 -14.17
C TYR A 131 -1.25 -5.69 -13.44
N CYS A 132 -0.15 -6.25 -13.95
CA CYS A 132 1.22 -6.02 -13.50
C CYS A 132 1.39 -6.12 -11.95
N PRO A 133 1.05 -7.25 -11.31
CA PRO A 133 1.23 -7.41 -9.87
C PRO A 133 2.72 -7.40 -9.49
N SER A 134 3.05 -6.59 -8.49
CA SER A 134 4.31 -6.62 -7.76
C SER A 134 4.11 -7.39 -6.45
N VAL A 135 4.95 -8.40 -6.21
CA VAL A 135 4.95 -9.22 -4.99
C VAL A 135 6.35 -9.16 -4.41
N PHE A 136 6.52 -8.61 -3.22
CA PHE A 136 7.83 -8.35 -2.64
C PHE A 136 7.78 -8.25 -1.11
N ILE A 137 8.95 -8.35 -0.47
CA ILE A 137 9.10 -8.13 0.97
C ILE A 137 9.78 -6.77 1.19
N LEU A 138 9.10 -5.90 1.95
CA LEU A 138 9.63 -4.64 2.43
C LEU A 138 10.36 -4.88 3.78
N LYS A 139 11.66 -4.61 3.79
CA LYS A 139 12.58 -4.85 4.91
C LYS A 139 12.66 -3.64 5.85
N PRO A 140 13.19 -3.80 7.09
CA PRO A 140 13.50 -2.69 7.97
C PRO A 140 14.36 -1.61 7.27
N GLY A 141 14.01 -0.35 7.49
CA GLY A 141 14.63 0.81 6.87
C GLY A 141 14.17 1.09 5.44
N GLN A 142 13.42 0.19 4.80
CA GLN A 142 12.91 0.41 3.44
C GLN A 142 11.56 1.11 3.44
N MET A 143 11.38 1.96 2.43
CA MET A 143 10.12 2.60 2.11
C MET A 143 9.58 2.04 0.79
N VAL A 144 8.26 1.83 0.74
CA VAL A 144 7.51 1.80 -0.52
C VAL A 144 6.73 3.09 -0.70
N HIS A 145 6.83 3.68 -1.89
CA HIS A 145 5.94 4.72 -2.36
C HIS A 145 4.85 4.07 -3.22
N ILE A 146 3.60 4.33 -2.83
CA ILE A 146 2.40 3.79 -3.45
C ILE A 146 1.73 4.95 -4.17
N ASN A 147 1.79 4.92 -5.50
CA ASN A 147 1.11 5.94 -6.28
C ASN A 147 -0.41 5.85 -6.14
N LYS A 148 -1.07 7.00 -6.34
CA LYS A 148 -2.53 7.10 -6.24
C LYS A 148 -3.30 6.05 -7.04
N GLY A 149 -4.34 5.52 -6.42
CA GLY A 149 -5.27 4.57 -7.03
C GLY A 149 -4.69 3.18 -7.32
N ARG A 150 -3.54 2.83 -6.73
CA ARG A 150 -2.99 1.48 -6.78
C ARG A 150 -3.61 0.61 -5.69
N LEU A 151 -4.15 -0.54 -6.11
CA LEU A 151 -4.56 -1.57 -5.17
C LEU A 151 -3.34 -2.18 -4.51
N HIS A 152 -3.35 -2.28 -3.19
CA HIS A 152 -2.26 -2.87 -2.43
C HIS A 152 -2.73 -3.47 -1.11
N ALA A 153 -1.96 -4.42 -0.60
CA ALA A 153 -2.21 -5.13 0.65
C ALA A 153 -0.89 -5.42 1.36
N PHE A 154 -0.95 -5.55 2.69
CA PHE A 154 0.18 -5.87 3.53
C PHE A 154 -0.12 -7.08 4.43
N ARG A 155 0.85 -7.98 4.59
CA ARG A 155 0.89 -8.98 5.65
C ARG A 155 2.16 -8.78 6.44
N LYS A 156 2.04 -8.63 7.76
CA LYS A 156 3.18 -8.64 8.67
C LYS A 156 3.76 -10.06 8.70
N LEU A 157 5.04 -10.21 8.34
CA LEU A 157 5.67 -11.52 8.25
C LEU A 157 5.65 -12.22 9.60
N SER A 158 5.39 -13.52 9.58
CA SER A 158 5.51 -14.43 10.73
C SER A 158 6.48 -15.56 10.40
N THR A 159 6.98 -16.23 11.44
CA THR A 159 7.90 -17.37 11.29
C THR A 159 7.19 -18.64 10.82
N SER A 160 5.86 -18.68 10.93
CA SER A 160 5.05 -19.80 10.45
C SER A 160 5.26 -20.03 8.95
N SER A 161 5.39 -21.30 8.59
CA SER A 161 5.49 -21.72 7.18
C SER A 161 4.19 -21.40 6.44
N LEU A 162 4.34 -20.89 5.22
CA LEU A 162 3.22 -20.63 4.33
C LEU A 162 2.89 -21.89 3.52
N HIS A 163 1.62 -22.05 3.15
CA HIS A 163 1.22 -23.07 2.19
C HIS A 163 1.90 -22.84 0.83
N GLY A 164 2.21 -23.90 0.08
CA GLY A 164 2.96 -23.81 -1.19
C GLY A 164 2.27 -22.98 -2.30
N THR A 165 0.95 -22.77 -2.17
CA THR A 165 0.15 -21.93 -3.07
C THR A 165 0.18 -20.45 -2.71
N ASP A 166 0.69 -20.05 -1.54
CA ASP A 166 0.76 -18.64 -1.13
C ASP A 166 1.72 -17.86 -2.03
N CYS A 167 1.35 -16.65 -2.45
CA CYS A 167 2.17 -15.84 -3.34
C CYS A 167 3.54 -15.43 -2.76
N HIS A 168 3.71 -15.47 -1.44
CA HIS A 168 4.96 -15.16 -0.76
C HIS A 168 5.75 -16.38 -0.29
N HIS A 169 5.26 -17.62 -0.52
CA HIS A 169 5.91 -18.85 -0.02
C HIS A 169 7.42 -18.87 -0.30
N ASP A 170 7.82 -18.69 -1.57
CA ASP A 170 9.22 -18.78 -1.98
C ASP A 170 10.06 -17.60 -1.46
N LEU A 171 9.46 -16.42 -1.33
CA LEU A 171 10.14 -15.22 -0.84
C LEU A 171 10.39 -15.29 0.67
N ARG A 172 9.39 -15.76 1.44
CA ARG A 172 9.49 -15.94 2.88
C ARG A 172 10.55 -16.98 3.23
N GLN A 173 10.53 -18.13 2.56
CA GLN A 173 11.50 -19.21 2.78
C GLN A 173 12.94 -18.70 2.61
N LYS A 174 13.23 -18.03 1.49
CA LYS A 174 14.55 -17.44 1.24
C LYS A 174 14.95 -16.38 2.25
N LEU A 175 14.00 -15.58 2.74
CA LEU A 175 14.30 -14.58 3.75
C LEU A 175 14.62 -15.26 5.09
N GLN A 176 13.85 -16.26 5.50
CA GLN A 176 14.04 -17.00 6.75
C GLN A 176 15.40 -17.70 6.81
N GLU A 177 15.92 -18.19 5.68
CA GLU A 177 17.29 -18.71 5.58
C GLU A 177 18.35 -17.66 5.98
N SER A 178 18.07 -16.37 5.75
CA SER A 178 19.00 -15.28 6.03
C SER A 178 18.84 -14.63 7.42
N ILE A 179 17.61 -14.57 7.94
CA ILE A 179 17.31 -13.85 9.20
C ILE A 179 16.98 -14.77 10.37
N GLY A 180 16.85 -16.09 10.12
CA GLY A 180 16.41 -17.07 11.09
C GLY A 180 14.90 -17.06 11.36
N ASN A 181 14.49 -17.85 12.36
CA ASN A 181 13.08 -18.02 12.76
C ASN A 181 12.79 -17.31 14.09
N ILE A 182 13.08 -16.03 14.16
CA ILE A 182 12.75 -15.19 15.32
C ILE A 182 11.53 -14.34 14.98
N GLU A 183 10.47 -14.48 15.76
CA GLU A 183 9.30 -13.61 15.61
C GLU A 183 9.64 -12.17 16.00
N GLN A 184 9.20 -11.22 15.17
CA GLN A 184 9.50 -9.80 15.35
C GLN A 184 8.22 -8.97 15.34
N LEU A 185 8.10 -8.10 16.35
CA LEU A 185 7.05 -7.08 16.35
C LEU A 185 7.27 -6.15 15.15
N CYS A 186 6.21 -5.96 14.37
CA CYS A 186 6.27 -5.14 13.17
C CYS A 186 5.92 -3.69 13.49
N PHE A 187 6.83 -2.79 13.13
CA PHE A 187 6.66 -1.36 13.28
C PHE A 187 6.71 -0.70 11.91
N SER A 188 5.69 0.08 11.60
CA SER A 188 5.64 0.84 10.34
C SER A 188 5.06 2.21 10.55
N ILE A 189 5.53 3.17 9.76
CA ILE A 189 4.90 4.48 9.64
C ILE A 189 4.28 4.56 8.26
N ALA A 190 3.01 4.97 8.18
CA ALA A 190 2.39 5.32 6.92
C ALA A 190 1.92 6.77 6.92
N TRP A 191 1.89 7.38 5.74
CA TRP A 191 1.35 8.72 5.55
C TRP A 191 0.90 8.89 4.10
N ASP A 192 -0.07 9.78 3.92
CA ASP A 192 -0.66 10.08 2.62
C ASP A 192 -0.37 11.54 2.25
N TRP A 193 -0.43 11.82 0.95
CA TRP A 193 -0.37 13.19 0.45
C TRP A 193 -0.97 13.28 -0.94
N MET A 194 -1.35 14.49 -1.32
CA MET A 194 -1.82 14.78 -2.67
C MET A 194 -0.69 15.38 -3.49
N PHE A 195 -0.26 14.67 -4.55
CA PHE A 195 0.60 15.26 -5.57
C PHE A 195 -0.20 16.25 -6.44
N LYS A 196 0.32 17.47 -6.57
CA LYS A 196 -0.32 18.58 -7.31
C LYS A 196 -0.08 18.53 -8.82
N GLY A 197 0.99 17.88 -9.28
CA GLY A 197 1.51 18.10 -10.64
C GLY A 197 2.57 19.20 -10.70
N VAL A 198 3.35 19.20 -11.79
CA VAL A 198 4.47 20.14 -12.01
C VAL A 198 4.14 21.18 -13.08
N THR A 199 3.52 20.76 -14.19
CA THR A 199 3.12 21.66 -15.30
C THR A 199 1.68 22.12 -15.12
N SER A 200 1.29 23.23 -15.76
CA SER A 200 -0.12 23.70 -15.72
C SER A 200 -1.11 22.63 -16.21
N GLU A 201 -0.76 21.88 -17.25
CA GLU A 201 -1.56 20.75 -17.73
C GLU A 201 -1.61 19.62 -16.71
N GLY A 202 -0.48 19.26 -16.10
CA GLY A 202 -0.41 18.25 -15.06
C GLY A 202 -1.25 18.63 -13.83
N ILE A 203 -1.17 19.88 -13.40
CA ILE A 203 -1.97 20.42 -12.29
C ILE A 203 -3.46 20.34 -12.62
N ASN A 204 -3.85 20.80 -13.82
CA ASN A 204 -5.24 20.71 -14.26
C ASN A 204 -5.74 19.26 -14.24
N ARG A 205 -4.96 18.32 -14.78
CA ARG A 205 -5.30 16.89 -14.80
C ARG A 205 -5.44 16.29 -13.40
N GLU A 206 -4.57 16.65 -12.46
CA GLU A 206 -4.66 16.20 -11.08
C GLU A 206 -5.92 16.75 -10.39
N LEU A 207 -6.22 18.04 -10.57
CA LEU A 207 -7.43 18.66 -10.00
C LEU A 207 -8.72 18.07 -10.60
N SER A 208 -8.79 17.91 -11.93
CA SER A 208 -9.95 17.28 -12.58
C SER A 208 -10.16 15.86 -12.09
N SER A 209 -9.09 15.06 -11.97
CA SER A 209 -9.20 13.68 -11.48
C SER A 209 -9.74 13.61 -10.06
N ILE A 210 -9.36 14.55 -9.19
CA ILE A 210 -9.86 14.61 -7.81
C ILE A 210 -11.35 14.96 -7.80
N LEU A 211 -11.76 15.97 -8.58
CA LEU A 211 -13.16 16.41 -8.66
C LEU A 211 -14.10 15.35 -9.27
N GLU A 212 -13.59 14.51 -10.17
CA GLU A 212 -14.34 13.38 -10.74
C GLU A 212 -14.51 12.20 -9.77
N CYS A 213 -13.75 12.17 -8.67
CA CYS A 213 -13.78 11.10 -7.66
C CYS A 213 -14.64 11.45 -6.43
N VAL A 214 -15.33 12.61 -6.42
CA VAL A 214 -16.23 13.08 -5.35
C VAL A 214 -17.69 12.75 -5.67
#